data_AF-A0A7M7NZL2-F1
#
_entry.id   AF-A0A7M7NZL2-F1
#
_cell.length_a   1.000
_cell.length_b   1.000
_cell.length_c   1.000
_cell.angle_alpha   90.00
_cell.angle_beta   90.00
_cell.angle_gamma   90.00
#
_symmetry.space_group_name_H-M   'P 1'
#
loop_
_entity.id
_entity.type
_entity.pdbx_description
1 polymer ?
#
loop_
_entity_poly.entity_id
_entity_poly.type
_entity_poly.pdbx_seq_one_letter_code
_entity_poly.pdbx_strand_id
1 'polypeptide(L)'
;MLGFLRSESVSKVQRLQVHWSSVAKPKEIEALLSPTATTFTIKNCNPGTNHFITITGLDKNDHKVCRSKQLIVQTSSQISTPQLYVSSTSFKGISLKWEKPQAFGGAKISGYQLKVNGQQTAT
;
A
#
# COMPACT_ATOMS: atom_id res chain seq x y z
N MET A 1 -53.55 -6.10 27.88
CA MET A 1 -53.01 -4.75 28.10
C MET A 1 -51.52 -4.79 27.75
N LEU A 2 -51.12 -3.94 26.80
CA LEU A 2 -49.78 -3.61 26.28
C LEU A 2 -48.59 -4.32 26.97
N GLY A 3 -47.71 -5.07 26.30
CA GLY A 3 -47.07 -4.81 25.01
C GLY A 3 -45.75 -4.08 25.25
N PHE A 4 -44.61 -4.74 25.09
CA PHE A 4 -43.33 -4.13 24.66
C PHE A 4 -42.36 -5.27 24.31
N LEU A 5 -42.46 -5.76 23.07
CA LEU A 5 -41.34 -6.45 22.44
C LEU A 5 -40.28 -5.37 22.20
N ARG A 6 -39.24 -5.33 23.05
CA ARG A 6 -38.02 -4.60 22.74
C ARG A 6 -37.35 -5.33 21.59
N SER A 7 -37.76 -5.01 20.36
CA SER A 7 -37.02 -5.39 19.17
C SER A 7 -35.70 -4.63 19.21
N GLU A 8 -34.66 -5.28 19.76
CA GLU A 8 -33.30 -4.84 19.54
C GLU A 8 -33.07 -4.84 18.03
N SER A 9 -33.20 -3.66 17.43
CA SER A 9 -32.86 -3.44 16.04
C SER A 9 -31.35 -3.59 15.98
N VAL A 10 -30.88 -4.81 15.70
CA VAL A 10 -29.47 -5.05 15.41
C VAL A 10 -29.09 -4.06 14.31
N SER A 11 -28.21 -3.11 14.62
CA SER A 11 -27.83 -2.04 13.70
C SER A 11 -27.23 -2.68 12.45
N LYS A 12 -28.01 -2.72 11.37
CA LYS A 12 -27.59 -3.29 10.09
C LYS A 12 -26.71 -2.29 9.37
N VAL A 13 -25.55 -2.73 8.90
CA VAL A 13 -24.71 -1.92 8.01
C VAL A 13 -25.45 -1.67 6.70
N GLN A 14 -25.67 -0.41 6.38
CA GLN A 14 -26.30 0.07 5.15
C GLN A 14 -25.29 0.73 4.21
N ARG A 15 -24.19 1.27 4.75
CA ARG A 15 -23.10 1.89 3.99
C ARG A 15 -21.76 1.57 4.63
N LEU A 16 -20.72 1.53 3.81
CA LEU A 16 -19.33 1.52 4.29
C LEU A 16 -18.73 2.90 4.06
N GLN A 17 -17.89 3.34 4.98
CA GLN A 17 -17.11 4.57 4.86
C GLN A 17 -15.64 4.23 5.04
N VAL A 18 -14.84 4.45 3.99
CA VAL A 18 -13.38 4.32 4.06
C VAL A 18 -12.81 5.67 4.42
N HIS A 19 -11.98 5.71 5.45
CA HIS A 19 -11.21 6.87 5.86
C HIS A 19 -9.74 6.61 5.61
N TRP A 20 -9.02 7.58 5.04
CA TRP A 20 -7.58 7.49 4.89
C TRP A 20 -6.86 8.83 5.02
N SER A 21 -5.62 8.76 5.49
CA SER A 21 -4.68 9.88 5.53
C SER A 21 -3.26 9.37 5.29
N SER A 22 -2.29 10.29 5.25
CA SER A 22 -0.88 9.93 5.16
C SER A 22 -0.01 10.95 5.89
N VAL A 23 1.23 10.60 6.19
CA VAL A 23 2.17 11.56 6.80
C VAL A 23 2.41 12.78 5.90
N ALA A 24 2.32 12.63 4.57
CA ALA A 24 2.47 13.72 3.60
C ALA A 24 1.18 14.56 3.43
N LYS A 25 0.02 13.95 3.67
CA LYS A 25 -1.31 14.57 3.59
C LYS A 25 -2.10 14.17 4.84
N PRO A 26 -1.90 14.87 5.97
CA PRO A 26 -2.42 14.43 7.27
C PRO A 26 -3.92 14.64 7.42
N LYS A 27 -4.52 15.50 6.59
CA LYS A 27 -5.98 15.68 6.57
C LYS A 27 -6.65 14.39 6.11
N GLU A 28 -7.56 13.89 6.94
CA GLU A 28 -8.34 12.69 6.65
C GLU A 28 -9.30 12.94 5.47
N ILE A 29 -9.36 11.97 4.57
CA ILE A 29 -10.23 11.94 3.40
C ILE A 29 -11.12 10.72 3.54
N GLU A 30 -12.36 10.83 3.06
CA GLU A 30 -13.34 9.77 3.15
C GLU A 30 -14.01 9.46 1.80
N ALA A 31 -14.53 8.23 1.69
CA ALA A 31 -15.36 7.79 0.59
C ALA A 31 -16.45 6.84 1.09
N LEU A 32 -17.68 7.01 0.59
CA LEU A 32 -18.80 6.11 0.85
C LEU A 32 -18.85 5.01 -0.20
N LEU A 33 -19.12 3.78 0.25
CA LEU A 33 -19.24 2.59 -0.58
C LEU A 33 -20.55 1.85 -0.27
N SER A 34 -20.94 0.97 -1.18
CA SER A 34 -22.05 0.03 -0.95
C SER A 34 -21.75 -0.87 0.26
N PRO A 35 -22.78 -1.37 0.97
CA PRO A 35 -22.59 -2.21 2.15
C PRO A 35 -21.93 -3.56 1.84
N THR A 36 -21.90 -3.97 0.57
CA THR A 36 -21.29 -5.22 0.09
C THR A 36 -19.94 -5.00 -0.59
N ALA A 37 -19.44 -3.77 -0.66
CA ALA A 37 -18.15 -3.48 -1.28
C ALA A 37 -17.02 -4.17 -0.50
N THR A 38 -16.19 -4.92 -1.21
CA THR A 38 -15.03 -5.62 -0.65
C THR A 38 -13.70 -4.99 -1.07
N THR A 39 -13.74 -3.97 -1.94
CA THR A 39 -12.54 -3.35 -2.53
C THR A 39 -12.67 -1.83 -2.63
N PHE A 40 -11.57 -1.12 -2.42
CA PHE A 40 -11.44 0.31 -2.67
C PHE A 40 -10.00 0.66 -3.06
N THR A 41 -9.83 1.55 -4.04
CA THR A 41 -8.50 1.96 -4.54
C THR A 41 -8.24 3.41 -4.20
N ILE A 42 -7.27 3.65 -3.32
CA ILE A 42 -6.75 4.99 -3.07
C ILE A 42 -5.76 5.34 -4.19
N LYS A 43 -6.06 6.39 -4.96
CA LYS A 43 -5.21 6.89 -6.05
C LYS A 43 -4.38 8.09 -5.59
N ASN A 44 -3.37 8.44 -6.40
CA ASN A 44 -2.54 9.65 -6.21
C ASN A 44 -1.83 9.70 -4.84
N CYS A 45 -1.39 8.54 -4.36
CA CYS A 45 -0.56 8.41 -3.16
C CYS A 45 0.85 8.94 -3.41
N ASN A 46 1.46 9.54 -2.39
CA ASN A 46 2.85 9.94 -2.44
C ASN A 46 3.74 8.69 -2.31
N PRO A 47 4.81 8.54 -3.13
CA PRO A 47 5.76 7.42 -2.99
C PRO A 47 6.44 7.40 -1.61
N GLY A 48 6.78 6.22 -1.10
CA GLY A 48 7.53 6.05 0.14
C GLY A 48 6.82 6.50 1.41
N THR A 49 5.52 6.78 1.34
CA THR A 49 4.78 7.47 2.39
C THR A 49 3.95 6.48 3.19
N ASN A 50 3.92 6.64 4.51
CA ASN A 50 3.02 5.89 5.38
C ASN A 50 1.59 6.44 5.26
N HIS A 51 0.66 5.53 4.99
CA HIS A 51 -0.77 5.76 4.94
C HIS A 51 -1.46 5.06 6.11
N PHE A 52 -2.53 5.68 6.60
CA PHE A 52 -3.38 5.18 7.67
C PHE A 52 -4.79 5.01 7.10
N ILE A 53 -5.37 3.81 7.18
CA ILE A 53 -6.66 3.51 6.56
C ILE A 53 -7.57 2.77 7.54
N THR A 54 -8.82 3.19 7.63
CA THR A 54 -9.87 2.47 8.37
C THR A 54 -11.16 2.36 7.56
N ILE A 55 -11.93 1.30 7.82
CA ILE A 55 -13.26 1.12 7.24
C ILE A 55 -14.28 1.11 8.38
N THR A 56 -15.34 1.88 8.24
CA THR A 56 -16.43 1.98 9.20
C THR A 56 -17.75 1.56 8.55
N GLY A 57 -18.52 0.70 9.21
CA GLY A 57 -19.89 0.38 8.81
C GLY A 57 -20.86 1.38 9.41
N LEU A 58 -21.75 1.92 8.59
CA LEU A 58 -22.75 2.91 8.96
C LEU A 58 -24.17 2.33 8.80
N ASP A 59 -25.07 2.66 9.73
CA ASP A 59 -26.49 2.30 9.61
C ASP A 59 -27.27 3.26 8.68
N LYS A 60 -28.60 3.14 8.65
CA LYS A 60 -29.47 4.00 7.84
C LYS A 60 -29.43 5.48 8.24
N ASN A 61 -29.03 5.79 9.48
CA ASN A 61 -28.95 7.12 10.05
C ASN A 61 -27.51 7.64 10.10
N ASP A 62 -26.56 6.98 9.42
CA ASP A 62 -25.13 7.30 9.44
C ASP A 62 -24.45 7.12 10.81
N HIS A 63 -25.06 6.37 11.73
CA HIS A 63 -24.40 6.01 12.97
C HIS A 63 -23.38 4.89 12.73
N LYS A 64 -22.23 5.01 13.38
CA LYS A 64 -21.17 4.01 13.33
C LYS A 64 -21.62 2.73 14.03
N VAL A 65 -21.70 1.65 13.28
CA VAL A 65 -22.07 0.31 13.75
C VAL A 65 -20.83 -0.49 14.12
N CYS A 66 -19.81 -0.46 13.27
CA CYS A 66 -18.57 -1.20 13.44
C CYS A 66 -17.40 -0.48 12.77
N ARG A 67 -16.18 -0.83 13.15
CA ARG A 67 -14.96 -0.27 12.57
C ARG A 67 -13.86 -1.33 12.50
N SER A 68 -13.07 -1.30 11.43
CA SER A 68 -11.89 -2.14 11.29
C SER A 68 -10.77 -1.73 12.26
N LYS A 69 -9.78 -2.61 12.44
CA LYS A 69 -8.45 -2.15 12.91
C LYS A 69 -7.88 -1.15 11.90
N GLN A 70 -7.04 -0.23 12.38
CA GLN A 70 -6.33 0.68 11.49
C GLN A 70 -5.25 -0.10 10.74
N LEU A 71 -5.28 0.00 9.42
CA LEU A 71 -4.23 -0.49 8.55
C LEU A 71 -3.18 0.61 8.39
N ILE A 72 -1.91 0.24 8.56
CA ILE A 72 -0.76 1.10 8.26
C ILE A 72 0.00 0.45 7.11
N VAL A 73 0.17 1.19 6.03
CA VAL A 73 0.87 0.70 4.83
C VAL A 73 1.78 1.78 4.28
N GLN A 74 2.96 1.38 3.82
CA GLN A 74 3.89 2.28 3.13
C GLN A 74 3.83 2.01 1.62
N THR A 75 3.70 3.07 0.84
CA THR A 75 3.79 2.98 -0.62
C THR A 75 5.24 2.75 -1.05
N SER A 76 5.43 1.94 -2.09
CA SER A 76 6.74 1.77 -2.72
C SER A 76 7.31 3.11 -3.21
N SER A 77 8.63 3.22 -3.15
CA SER A 77 9.37 4.39 -3.62
C SER A 77 10.51 3.96 -4.53
N GLN A 78 11.30 4.94 -4.94
CA GLN A 78 12.46 4.76 -5.80
C GLN A 78 13.42 3.71 -5.23
N ILE A 79 14.06 2.96 -6.12
CA ILE A 79 15.22 2.13 -5.82
C ILE A 79 16.42 2.89 -6.36
N SER A 80 17.48 3.03 -5.55
CA SER A 80 18.68 3.74 -5.99
C SER A 80 19.38 3.02 -7.14
N THR A 81 20.26 3.72 -7.85
CA THR A 81 21.07 3.10 -8.90
C THR A 81 22.14 2.19 -8.25
N PRO A 82 22.28 0.92 -8.66
CA PRO A 82 23.39 0.06 -8.21
C PRO A 82 24.72 0.67 -8.62
N GLN A 83 25.69 0.67 -7.71
CA GLN A 83 27.06 1.09 -8.03
C GLN A 83 27.84 -0.11 -8.58
N LEU A 84 28.33 -0.01 -9.81
CA LEU A 84 29.00 -1.10 -10.52
C LEU A 84 30.52 -0.87 -10.56
N TYR A 85 31.28 -1.91 -10.26
CA TYR A 85 32.73 -1.89 -10.21
C TYR A 85 33.33 -3.08 -10.95
N VAL A 86 34.53 -2.90 -11.49
CA VAL A 86 35.38 -4.01 -11.94
C VAL A 86 36.07 -4.59 -10.72
N SER A 87 35.90 -5.90 -10.49
CA SER A 87 36.59 -6.62 -9.42
C SER A 87 37.91 -7.20 -9.89
N SER A 88 37.99 -7.66 -11.14
CA SER A 88 39.23 -8.13 -11.76
C SER A 88 39.14 -8.10 -13.28
N THR A 89 40.30 -8.07 -13.93
CA THR A 89 40.44 -8.21 -15.38
C THR A 89 41.43 -9.33 -15.69
N SER A 90 41.22 -9.98 -16.83
CA SER A 90 42.14 -10.98 -17.38
C SER A 90 42.09 -10.94 -18.90
N PHE A 91 43.01 -11.66 -19.54
CA PHE A 91 42.98 -11.85 -20.99
C PHE A 91 41.71 -12.59 -21.49
N LYS A 92 40.95 -13.24 -20.60
CA LYS A 92 39.71 -13.96 -20.95
C LYS A 92 38.41 -13.23 -20.59
N GLY A 93 38.49 -12.11 -19.86
CA GLY A 93 37.27 -11.41 -19.46
C GLY A 93 37.42 -10.45 -18.28
N ILE A 94 36.27 -9.91 -17.88
CA ILE A 94 36.12 -8.90 -16.83
C ILE A 94 35.17 -9.46 -15.77
N SER A 95 35.59 -9.43 -14.51
CA SER A 95 34.70 -9.73 -13.39
C SER A 95 34.12 -8.43 -12.85
N LEU A 96 32.82 -8.42 -12.62
CA LEU A 96 32.09 -7.26 -12.11
C LEU A 96 31.54 -7.56 -10.71
N LYS A 97 31.46 -6.52 -9.89
CA LYS A 97 30.76 -6.54 -8.60
C LYS A 97 29.93 -5.27 -8.48
N TRP A 98 28.82 -5.32 -7.73
CA TRP A 98 28.02 -4.13 -7.46
C TRP A 98 27.51 -4.13 -6.03
N GLU A 99 27.26 -2.92 -5.54
CA GLU A 99 26.57 -2.73 -4.27
C GLU A 99 25.07 -2.90 -4.45
N LYS A 100 24.42 -3.53 -3.45
CA LYS A 100 22.97 -3.66 -3.42
C LYS A 100 22.34 -2.26 -3.34
N PRO A 101 21.45 -1.90 -4.27
CA PRO A 101 20.71 -0.65 -4.19
C PRO A 101 19.95 -0.49 -2.87
N GLN A 102 19.79 0.75 -2.46
CA GLN A 102 18.88 1.10 -1.40
C GLN A 102 17.46 1.10 -1.95
N ALA A 103 16.57 0.35 -1.29
CA ALA A 103 15.15 0.34 -1.59
C ALA A 103 14.40 1.13 -0.51
N PHE A 104 13.55 2.06 -0.93
CA PHE A 104 12.75 2.89 -0.03
C PHE A 104 11.26 2.50 -0.12
N GLY A 105 10.49 2.74 0.93
CA GLY A 105 9.04 2.58 0.84
C GLY A 105 8.51 1.15 0.77
N GLY A 106 9.22 0.15 1.28
CA GLY A 106 8.82 -1.25 1.10
C GLY A 106 8.98 -1.76 -0.35
N ALA A 107 9.63 -0.98 -1.23
CA ALA A 107 10.08 -1.48 -2.53
C ALA A 107 11.00 -2.69 -2.32
N LYS A 108 10.90 -3.67 -3.22
CA LYS A 108 11.70 -4.91 -3.18
C LYS A 108 12.52 -5.03 -4.45
N ILE A 109 13.81 -5.31 -4.29
CA ILE A 109 14.70 -5.64 -5.40
C ILE A 109 14.48 -7.11 -5.75
N SER A 110 13.92 -7.39 -6.93
CA SER A 110 13.65 -8.75 -7.40
C SER A 110 14.85 -9.41 -8.09
N GLY A 111 15.79 -8.62 -8.59
CA GLY A 111 16.99 -9.10 -9.28
C GLY A 111 17.77 -7.96 -9.94
N TYR A 112 18.79 -8.33 -10.72
CA TYR A 112 19.63 -7.42 -11.48
C TYR A 112 19.64 -7.82 -12.95
N GLN A 113 19.64 -6.84 -13.85
CA GLN A 113 19.79 -7.07 -15.29
C GLN A 113 21.13 -6.48 -15.72
N LEU A 114 22.08 -7.36 -16.07
CA LEU A 114 23.37 -6.93 -16.61
C LEU A 114 23.32 -6.85 -18.13
N LYS A 115 23.70 -5.69 -18.68
CA LYS A 115 23.83 -5.48 -20.13
C LYS A 115 25.28 -5.19 -20.48
N VAL A 116 25.81 -5.91 -21.48
CA VAL A 116 27.13 -5.68 -22.06
C VAL A 116 26.91 -5.18 -23.49
N ASN A 117 27.47 -4.02 -23.83
CA ASN A 117 27.28 -3.36 -25.14
C ASN A 117 25.80 -3.19 -25.54
N GLY A 118 24.93 -2.92 -24.57
CA GLY A 118 23.49 -2.75 -24.77
C GLY A 118 22.69 -4.06 -24.88
N GLN A 119 23.35 -5.22 -24.97
CA GLN A 119 22.68 -6.52 -24.99
C GLN A 119 22.58 -7.11 -23.60
N GLN A 120 21.39 -7.59 -23.23
CA GLN A 120 21.20 -8.31 -21.98
C GLN A 120 21.97 -9.62 -22.03
N THR A 121 22.79 -9.83 -21.04
CA THR A 121 23.50 -11.10 -20.85
C THR A 121 22.56 -12.05 -20.10
N ALA A 122 22.55 -13.33 -20.47
CA ALA A 122 21.88 -14.35 -19.66
C ALA A 122 22.64 -14.45 -18.34
N THR A 123 21.98 -13.99 -17.26
CA THR A 123 22.42 -14.19 -15.86
C THR A 123 21.78 -15.43 -15.30
#